data_AF-A0A8R7TXK7-F1
#
_entry.id   AF-A0A8R7TXK7-F1
#
_cell.length_a   1.000
_cell.length_b   1.000
_cell.length_c   1.000
_cell.angle_alpha   90.00
_cell.angle_beta   90.00
_cell.angle_gamma   90.00
#
_symmetry.space_group_name_H-M   'P 1'
#
loop_
_entity.id
_entity.type
_entity.pdbx_description
1 polymer ?
#
loop_
_entity_poly.entity_id
_entity_poly.type
_entity_poly.pdbx_seq_one_letter_code
_entity_poly.pdbx_strand_id
1 'polypeptide(L)'
;MDETPTSSGRSEATSCEPSWWPPDFLEKIESVALAREQEVLAEKESRSSLSNSRSSSWKASQLLWSTGTYSGFIPNGFYSIIPDKKLKESFPTIPSLTDLQSLEADGLKPEIIVVDAEKDKKIFMLKQLSGALVKGLNNPALVIKKIAGLVFDCFKGQSSDASPGRASTEDTHFFGNRGPQLLGQIRHGSCRPRAILFKVLADAVGLESKLVVGLPDDGAVGFVDSYKHMSVVVPLNSMELLVDLMRFPGQLIPFSAKAIFISHISAAGESDSAENDSCDSPLEPNSPLYGLSDKVEAEGTESKLHQIYLGVHCVIQC
;
A
#
# COMPACT_ATOMS: atom_id res chain seq x y z
N MET A 1 -57.88 94.05 -26.70
CA MET A 1 -59.13 93.72 -27.40
C MET A 1 -59.32 92.23 -27.29
N ASP A 2 -60.56 91.85 -27.00
CA ASP A 2 -61.11 90.53 -26.66
C ASP A 2 -60.60 89.32 -27.46
N GLU A 3 -60.63 88.14 -26.83
CA GLU A 3 -61.59 87.05 -27.11
C GLU A 3 -61.21 85.78 -26.28
N THR A 4 -62.18 85.29 -25.50
CA THR A 4 -62.25 84.02 -24.73
C THR A 4 -62.51 82.77 -25.62
N PRO A 5 -62.80 81.54 -25.12
CA PRO A 5 -62.31 80.73 -23.96
C PRO A 5 -62.09 79.22 -24.32
N THR A 6 -61.50 78.38 -23.44
CA THR A 6 -62.07 77.05 -23.08
C THR A 6 -61.42 76.33 -21.86
N SER A 7 -62.32 75.85 -21.00
CA SER A 7 -62.35 74.62 -20.18
C SER A 7 -61.26 74.22 -19.17
N SER A 8 -61.68 74.27 -17.89
CA SER A 8 -61.82 73.15 -16.92
C SER A 8 -60.64 72.21 -16.62
N GLY A 9 -60.32 72.05 -15.33
CA GLY A 9 -59.57 70.87 -14.85
C GLY A 9 -58.87 71.08 -13.51
N ARG A 10 -59.43 70.50 -12.46
CA ARG A 10 -58.93 70.48 -11.08
C ARG A 10 -58.04 69.25 -10.82
N SER A 11 -57.18 69.37 -9.80
CA SER A 11 -56.65 68.30 -8.91
C SER A 11 -55.30 67.62 -9.22
N GLU A 12 -54.43 67.77 -8.21
CA GLU A 12 -53.71 66.73 -7.46
C GLU A 12 -52.43 66.11 -8.03
N ALA A 13 -51.35 66.36 -7.29
CA ALA A 13 -50.12 65.59 -7.26
C ALA A 13 -50.43 64.11 -6.99
N THR A 14 -50.13 63.28 -7.97
CA THR A 14 -50.22 61.82 -7.84
C THR A 14 -48.98 61.32 -7.09
N SER A 15 -49.18 60.90 -5.84
CA SER A 15 -48.23 60.09 -5.10
C SER A 15 -48.15 58.71 -5.75
N CYS A 16 -46.93 58.26 -6.07
CA CYS A 16 -46.66 56.91 -6.57
C CYS A 16 -47.06 55.82 -5.56
N GLU A 17 -47.54 54.71 -6.12
CA GLU A 17 -48.19 53.58 -5.46
C GLU A 17 -47.37 52.83 -4.38
N PRO A 18 -48.06 52.01 -3.56
CA PRO A 18 -47.49 51.20 -2.48
C PRO A 18 -46.87 49.89 -2.98
N SER A 19 -45.88 49.40 -2.25
CA SER A 19 -45.16 48.14 -2.49
C SER A 19 -46.06 46.89 -2.42
N TRP A 20 -46.26 46.22 -3.56
CA TRP A 20 -47.01 44.97 -3.72
C TRP A 20 -46.14 43.72 -3.47
N TRP A 21 -45.73 43.47 -2.22
CA TRP A 21 -44.91 42.30 -1.89
C TRP A 21 -45.66 41.42 -0.88
N PRO A 22 -45.77 40.08 -1.09
CA PRO A 22 -46.38 39.17 -0.12
C PRO A 22 -45.64 39.22 1.23
N PRO A 23 -46.34 39.11 2.39
CA PRO A 23 -45.73 39.22 3.72
C PRO A 23 -44.54 38.27 3.94
N ASP A 24 -44.59 37.08 3.34
CA ASP A 24 -43.63 36.00 3.57
C ASP A 24 -42.41 36.04 2.61
N PHE A 25 -42.36 37.04 1.72
CA PHE A 25 -41.33 37.06 0.67
C PHE A 25 -39.93 37.40 1.23
N LEU A 26 -39.86 38.30 2.20
CA LEU A 26 -38.59 38.68 2.83
C LEU A 26 -38.02 37.55 3.69
N GLU A 27 -38.85 36.87 4.49
CA GLU A 27 -38.42 35.71 5.28
C GLU A 27 -37.94 34.55 4.39
N LYS A 28 -38.58 34.36 3.23
CA LYS A 28 -38.16 33.36 2.25
C LYS A 28 -36.82 33.71 1.59
N ILE A 29 -36.56 34.99 1.31
CA ILE A 29 -35.26 35.44 0.78
C ILE A 29 -34.16 35.26 1.83
N GLU A 30 -34.40 35.64 3.09
CA GLU A 30 -33.45 35.45 4.19
C GLU A 30 -33.18 33.96 4.43
N SER A 31 -34.20 33.12 4.39
CA SER A 31 -34.06 31.66 4.52
C SER A 31 -33.21 31.07 3.39
N VAL A 32 -33.41 31.54 2.15
CA VAL A 32 -32.61 31.09 0.99
C VAL A 32 -31.19 31.63 1.05
N ALA A 33 -30.97 32.84 1.56
CA ALA A 33 -29.64 33.41 1.76
C ALA A 33 -28.86 32.65 2.84
N LEU A 34 -29.50 32.32 3.96
CA LEU A 34 -28.89 31.53 5.05
C LEU A 34 -28.56 30.10 4.61
N ALA A 35 -29.45 29.45 3.85
CA ALA A 35 -29.18 28.14 3.29
C ALA A 35 -27.98 28.15 2.33
N ARG A 36 -27.87 29.19 1.50
CA ARG A 36 -26.75 29.39 0.58
C ARG A 36 -25.45 29.70 1.31
N GLU A 37 -25.47 30.48 2.38
CA GLU A 37 -24.28 30.74 3.21
C GLU A 37 -23.80 29.47 3.92
N GLN A 38 -24.70 28.64 4.43
CA GLN A 38 -24.36 27.35 5.03
C GLN A 38 -23.75 26.38 4.02
N GLU A 39 -24.28 26.33 2.80
CA GLU A 39 -23.72 25.51 1.71
C GLU A 39 -22.32 25.99 1.32
N VAL A 40 -22.12 27.31 1.18
CA VAL A 40 -20.81 27.90 0.87
C VAL A 40 -19.79 27.65 1.98
N LEU A 41 -20.19 27.70 3.25
CA LEU A 41 -19.33 27.38 4.38
C LEU A 41 -18.95 25.89 4.41
N ALA A 42 -19.91 24.99 4.19
CA ALA A 42 -19.66 23.55 4.08
C ALA A 42 -18.73 23.22 2.90
N GLU A 43 -18.88 23.91 1.76
CA GLU A 43 -17.96 23.80 0.62
C GLU A 43 -16.56 24.36 0.91
N LYS A 44 -16.45 25.38 1.78
CA LYS A 44 -15.16 25.97 2.16
C LYS A 44 -14.42 25.07 3.16
N GLU A 45 -15.14 24.46 4.10
CA GLU A 45 -14.60 23.44 5.02
C GLU A 45 -14.26 22.13 4.31
N SER A 46 -15.06 21.70 3.33
CA SER A 46 -14.73 20.52 2.52
C SER A 46 -13.48 20.79 1.67
N ARG A 47 -13.35 21.97 1.05
CA ARG A 47 -12.13 22.35 0.32
C ARG A 47 -10.92 22.46 1.23
N SER A 48 -11.05 23.04 2.42
CA SER A 48 -9.93 23.16 3.37
C SER A 48 -9.49 21.78 3.89
N SER A 49 -10.44 20.91 4.23
CA SER A 49 -10.17 19.54 4.67
C SER A 49 -9.55 18.69 3.56
N LEU A 50 -10.01 18.81 2.31
CA LEU A 50 -9.35 18.19 1.15
C LEU A 50 -7.93 18.74 0.95
N SER A 51 -7.71 20.04 1.08
CA SER A 51 -6.37 20.65 0.92
C SER A 51 -5.40 20.20 2.02
N ASN A 52 -5.88 20.09 3.26
CA ASN A 52 -5.12 19.59 4.40
C ASN A 52 -4.85 18.09 4.28
N SER A 53 -5.83 17.32 3.80
CA SER A 53 -5.70 15.88 3.54
C SER A 53 -4.72 15.58 2.39
N ARG A 54 -4.75 16.36 1.31
CA ARG A 54 -3.73 16.29 0.25
C ARG A 54 -2.34 16.66 0.75
N SER A 55 -2.27 17.67 1.61
CA SER A 55 -0.99 18.10 2.21
C SER A 55 -0.44 17.06 3.19
N SER A 56 -1.30 16.42 3.99
CA SER A 56 -0.89 15.39 4.95
C SER A 56 -0.50 14.08 4.25
N SER A 57 -1.22 13.69 3.21
CA SER A 57 -0.90 12.50 2.40
C SER A 57 0.40 12.64 1.63
N TRP A 58 0.63 13.79 0.97
CA TRP A 58 1.91 14.06 0.35
C TRP A 58 3.06 14.04 1.36
N LYS A 59 2.89 14.65 2.55
CA LYS A 59 3.90 14.60 3.62
C LYS A 59 4.22 13.18 4.08
N ALA A 60 3.20 12.33 4.22
CA ALA A 60 3.38 10.93 4.60
C ALA A 60 4.18 10.15 3.54
N SER A 61 3.79 10.30 2.27
CA SER A 61 4.49 9.70 1.13
C SER A 61 5.93 10.19 0.98
N GLN A 62 6.13 11.50 1.15
CA GLN A 62 7.45 12.13 1.11
C GLN A 62 8.35 11.62 2.23
N LEU A 63 7.82 11.46 3.45
CA LEU A 63 8.58 10.95 4.57
C LEU A 63 9.04 9.51 4.32
N LEU A 64 8.14 8.64 3.85
CA LEU A 64 8.49 7.27 3.47
C LEU A 64 9.53 7.24 2.33
N TRP A 65 9.40 8.13 1.34
CA TRP A 65 10.33 8.24 0.22
C TRP A 65 11.76 8.61 0.65
N SER A 66 11.88 9.62 1.53
CA SER A 66 13.19 10.16 1.93
C SER A 66 13.88 9.30 2.99
N THR A 67 13.16 8.82 4.00
CA THR A 67 13.77 8.09 5.13
C THR A 67 13.72 6.58 4.95
N GLY A 68 12.90 6.06 4.03
CA GLY A 68 12.61 4.64 3.93
C GLY A 68 11.76 4.09 5.07
N THR A 69 11.28 4.93 6.00
CA THR A 69 10.48 4.48 7.15
C THR A 69 9.28 5.39 7.42
N TYR A 70 8.17 4.81 7.88
CA TYR A 70 6.98 5.59 8.22
C TYR A 70 6.15 4.93 9.33
N SER A 71 6.03 5.60 10.48
CA SER A 71 5.25 5.12 11.64
C SER A 71 3.89 5.82 11.81
N GLY A 72 3.65 6.92 11.10
CA GLY A 72 2.40 7.68 11.20
C GLY A 72 1.19 6.92 10.63
N PHE A 73 0.00 7.53 10.78
CA PHE A 73 -1.24 7.03 10.18
C PHE A 73 -1.22 7.21 8.66
N ILE A 74 -1.62 6.21 7.87
CA ILE A 74 -1.75 6.35 6.41
C ILE A 74 -3.04 7.10 6.02
N PRO A 75 -2.96 8.37 5.57
CA PRO A 75 -4.14 9.14 5.15
C PRO A 75 -4.62 8.75 3.75
N ASN A 76 -5.87 9.11 3.42
CA ASN A 76 -6.39 9.05 2.05
C ASN A 76 -5.56 9.95 1.13
N GLY A 77 -5.21 9.45 -0.06
CA GLY A 77 -4.30 10.09 -1.00
C GLY A 77 -2.82 9.73 -0.78
N PHE A 78 -2.47 8.97 0.26
CA PHE A 78 -1.11 8.44 0.41
C PHE A 78 -0.78 7.57 -0.80
N TYR A 79 0.43 7.72 -1.32
CA TYR A 79 0.93 6.89 -2.39
C TYR A 79 2.36 6.43 -2.14
N SER A 80 2.68 5.26 -2.67
CA SER A 80 4.01 4.66 -2.64
C SER A 80 4.42 4.32 -4.06
N ILE A 81 5.61 4.76 -4.44
CA ILE A 81 6.24 4.47 -5.72
C ILE A 81 7.29 3.39 -5.48
N ILE A 82 7.38 2.37 -6.32
CA ILE A 82 8.56 1.49 -6.34
C ILE A 82 9.69 2.27 -7.01
N PRO A 83 10.69 2.76 -6.24
CA PRO A 83 11.75 3.54 -6.85
C PRO A 83 12.58 2.63 -7.76
N ASP A 84 12.87 3.08 -8.97
CA ASP A 84 14.09 2.64 -9.66
C ASP A 84 15.26 3.47 -9.12
N LYS A 85 16.49 2.95 -9.16
CA LYS A 85 17.71 3.69 -8.76
C LYS A 85 17.78 5.05 -9.47
N LYS A 86 17.48 5.06 -10.77
CA LYS A 86 17.40 6.27 -11.61
C LYS A 86 16.36 7.28 -11.11
N LEU A 87 15.23 6.78 -10.58
CA LEU A 87 14.15 7.62 -10.06
C LEU A 87 14.60 8.34 -8.77
N LYS A 88 15.24 7.63 -7.84
CA LYS A 88 15.78 8.23 -6.60
C LYS A 88 16.87 9.26 -6.89
N GLU A 89 17.73 9.00 -7.87
CA GLU A 89 18.78 9.94 -8.28
C GLU A 89 18.22 11.21 -8.93
N SER A 90 17.12 11.08 -9.69
CA SER A 90 16.51 12.20 -10.41
C SER A 90 15.58 13.05 -9.53
N PHE A 91 15.01 12.47 -8.47
CA PHE A 91 13.96 13.09 -7.67
C PHE A 91 14.30 13.14 -6.17
N PRO A 92 14.80 14.28 -5.66
CA PRO A 92 15.12 14.43 -4.23
C PRO A 92 13.85 14.40 -3.36
N THR A 93 12.72 14.86 -3.92
CA THR A 93 11.38 14.77 -3.32
C THR A 93 10.54 13.75 -4.09
N ILE A 94 9.55 13.15 -3.44
CA ILE A 94 8.65 12.22 -4.12
C ILE A 94 7.92 12.97 -5.26
N PRO A 95 7.98 12.47 -6.52
CA PRO A 95 7.34 13.12 -7.65
C PRO A 95 5.82 13.20 -7.45
N SER A 96 5.20 14.29 -7.91
CA SER A 96 3.74 14.37 -7.88
C SER A 96 3.12 13.34 -8.83
N LEU A 97 1.85 12.97 -8.61
CA LEU A 97 1.15 12.04 -9.50
C LEU A 97 1.10 12.55 -10.95
N THR A 98 1.11 13.87 -11.17
CA THR A 98 1.16 14.49 -12.49
C THR A 98 2.54 14.34 -13.13
N ASP A 99 3.62 14.54 -12.36
CA ASP A 99 4.99 14.35 -12.85
C ASP A 99 5.24 12.89 -13.27
N LEU A 100 4.64 11.93 -12.54
CA LEU A 100 4.74 10.51 -12.86
C LEU A 100 4.02 10.13 -14.15
N GLN A 101 2.93 10.84 -14.49
CA GLN A 101 2.25 10.65 -15.78
C GLN A 101 3.11 11.16 -16.95
N SER A 102 3.91 12.22 -16.74
CA SER A 102 4.89 12.67 -17.73
C SER A 102 6.05 11.68 -17.89
N LEU A 103 6.48 11.06 -16.78
CA LEU A 103 7.53 10.04 -16.81
C LEU A 103 7.13 8.78 -17.59
N GLU A 104 5.85 8.43 -17.59
CA GLU A 104 5.31 7.35 -18.43
C GLU A 104 5.49 7.64 -19.93
N ALA A 105 5.42 8.91 -20.34
CA ALA A 105 5.66 9.31 -21.72
C ALA A 105 7.14 9.11 -22.15
N ASP A 106 8.07 9.18 -21.19
CA ASP A 106 9.50 8.91 -21.39
C ASP A 106 9.86 7.41 -21.32
N GLY A 107 8.85 6.53 -21.23
CA GLY A 107 9.01 5.08 -21.21
C GLY A 107 9.33 4.49 -19.83
N LEU A 108 9.42 5.31 -18.77
CA LEU A 108 9.57 4.85 -17.38
C LEU A 108 8.20 4.64 -16.76
N LYS A 109 7.89 3.40 -16.37
CA LYS A 109 6.58 3.04 -15.80
C LYS A 109 6.71 2.54 -14.36
N PRO A 110 6.86 3.45 -13.39
CA PRO A 110 6.98 3.04 -11.99
C PRO A 110 5.65 2.46 -11.48
N GLU A 111 5.73 1.43 -10.65
CA GLU A 111 4.55 0.91 -9.95
C GLU A 111 4.15 1.89 -8.84
N ILE A 112 2.93 2.43 -8.94
CA ILE A 112 2.39 3.44 -8.02
C ILE A 112 1.15 2.88 -7.34
N ILE A 113 1.23 2.74 -6.02
CA ILE A 113 0.14 2.26 -5.17
C ILE A 113 -0.45 3.45 -4.45
N VAL A 114 -1.76 3.68 -4.60
CA VAL A 114 -2.50 4.76 -3.94
C VAL A 114 -3.47 4.18 -2.90
N VAL A 115 -3.50 4.78 -1.72
CA VAL A 115 -4.44 4.46 -0.65
C VAL A 115 -5.49 5.55 -0.57
N ASP A 116 -6.74 5.20 -0.84
CA ASP A 116 -7.86 6.12 -0.77
C ASP A 116 -9.12 5.32 -0.40
N ALA A 117 -9.45 5.27 0.89
CA ALA A 117 -10.59 4.49 1.38
C ALA A 117 -11.95 5.12 1.03
N GLU A 118 -11.98 6.37 0.57
CA GLU A 118 -13.22 6.99 0.07
C GLU A 118 -13.55 6.49 -1.33
N LYS A 119 -12.54 6.28 -2.17
CA LYS A 119 -12.70 5.75 -3.53
C LYS A 119 -12.62 4.23 -3.59
N ASP A 120 -11.83 3.61 -2.72
CA ASP A 120 -11.60 2.17 -2.67
C ASP A 120 -12.51 1.50 -1.64
N LYS A 121 -13.68 1.07 -2.12
CA LYS A 121 -14.68 0.36 -1.31
C LYS A 121 -14.13 -0.91 -0.66
N LYS A 122 -13.17 -1.60 -1.30
CA LYS A 122 -12.58 -2.82 -0.74
C LYS A 122 -11.75 -2.47 0.50
N ILE A 123 -10.92 -1.44 0.41
CA ILE A 123 -10.15 -0.94 1.56
C ILE A 123 -11.08 -0.45 2.67
N PHE A 124 -12.14 0.28 2.33
CA PHE A 124 -13.15 0.69 3.31
C PHE A 124 -13.74 -0.50 4.07
N MET A 125 -14.20 -1.54 3.35
CA MET A 125 -14.77 -2.74 3.96
C MET A 125 -13.76 -3.52 4.80
N LEU A 126 -12.51 -3.64 4.34
CA LEU A 126 -11.45 -4.31 5.10
C LEU A 126 -11.14 -3.59 6.42
N LYS A 127 -11.18 -2.25 6.45
CA LYS A 127 -11.03 -1.48 7.70
C LYS A 127 -12.16 -1.75 8.69
N GLN A 128 -13.41 -1.88 8.22
CA GLN A 128 -14.54 -2.23 9.08
C GLN A 128 -14.40 -3.66 9.62
N LEU A 129 -14.01 -4.60 8.76
CA LEU A 129 -13.82 -6.00 9.11
C LEU A 129 -12.65 -6.19 10.10
N SER A 130 -11.53 -5.48 9.92
CA SER A 130 -10.42 -5.53 10.88
C SER A 130 -10.86 -5.04 12.25
N GLY A 131 -11.61 -3.93 12.32
CA GLY A 131 -12.18 -3.43 13.58
C GLY A 131 -13.10 -4.43 14.26
N ALA A 132 -13.97 -5.10 13.50
CA ALA A 132 -14.85 -6.14 14.02
C ALA A 132 -14.08 -7.39 14.51
N LEU A 133 -13.06 -7.83 13.77
CA LEU A 133 -12.27 -9.03 14.06
C LEU A 133 -11.43 -8.92 15.33
N VAL A 134 -10.97 -7.71 15.65
CA VAL A 134 -10.07 -7.48 16.80
C VAL A 134 -10.79 -6.91 18.01
N LYS A 135 -12.10 -6.65 17.90
CA LYS A 135 -12.91 -6.12 18.99
C LYS A 135 -12.86 -7.06 20.20
N GLY A 136 -12.45 -6.51 21.35
CA GLY A 136 -12.33 -7.27 22.60
C GLY A 136 -11.04 -8.09 22.73
N LEU A 137 -10.11 -8.00 21.77
CA LEU A 137 -8.78 -8.57 21.92
C LEU A 137 -7.85 -7.60 22.65
N ASN A 138 -7.24 -8.07 23.73
CA ASN A 138 -6.28 -7.27 24.52
C ASN A 138 -4.82 -7.68 24.24
N ASN A 139 -4.60 -8.76 23.49
CA ASN A 139 -3.27 -9.24 23.16
C ASN A 139 -2.84 -8.71 21.78
N PRO A 140 -1.83 -7.83 21.70
CA PRO A 140 -1.39 -7.24 20.44
C PRO A 140 -0.91 -8.29 19.42
N ALA A 141 -0.28 -9.40 19.86
CA ALA A 141 0.15 -10.47 18.96
C ALA A 141 -1.04 -11.16 18.28
N LEU A 142 -2.17 -11.33 18.99
CA LEU A 142 -3.40 -11.86 18.40
C LEU A 142 -4.03 -10.87 17.41
N VAL A 143 -4.03 -9.57 17.73
CA VAL A 143 -4.47 -8.50 16.82
C VAL A 143 -3.64 -8.54 15.53
N ILE A 144 -2.32 -8.58 15.64
CA ILE A 144 -1.39 -8.69 14.51
C ILE A 144 -1.70 -9.92 13.65
N LYS A 145 -1.89 -11.09 14.29
CA LYS A 145 -2.21 -12.34 13.58
C LYS A 145 -3.54 -12.26 12.81
N LYS A 146 -4.56 -11.62 13.39
CA LYS A 146 -5.86 -11.42 12.73
C LYS A 146 -5.75 -10.47 11.53
N ILE A 147 -5.04 -9.36 11.68
CA ILE A 147 -4.84 -8.40 10.58
C ILE A 147 -4.00 -9.03 9.46
N ALA A 148 -2.91 -9.71 9.79
CA ALA A 148 -2.06 -10.37 8.80
C ALA A 148 -2.82 -11.47 8.04
N GLY A 149 -3.67 -12.23 8.72
CA GLY A 149 -4.59 -13.18 8.05
C GLY A 149 -5.51 -12.48 7.05
N LEU A 150 -6.11 -11.34 7.43
CA LEU A 150 -6.97 -10.57 6.53
C LEU A 150 -6.22 -10.03 5.29
N VAL A 151 -4.98 -9.57 5.49
CA VAL A 151 -4.10 -9.16 4.39
C VAL A 151 -3.81 -10.34 3.47
N PHE A 152 -3.48 -11.51 4.02
CA PHE A 152 -3.21 -12.71 3.24
C PHE A 152 -4.41 -13.13 2.40
N ASP A 153 -5.61 -13.20 3.00
CA ASP A 153 -6.84 -13.57 2.30
C ASP A 153 -7.19 -12.61 1.16
N CYS A 154 -6.96 -11.30 1.36
CA CYS A 154 -7.19 -10.27 0.34
C CYS A 154 -6.39 -10.52 -0.96
N PHE A 155 -5.20 -11.12 -0.86
CA PHE A 155 -4.33 -11.41 -2.01
C PHE A 155 -4.33 -12.90 -2.42
N LYS A 156 -4.95 -13.80 -1.64
CA LYS A 156 -5.08 -15.23 -1.94
C LYS A 156 -6.20 -15.54 -2.95
N GLY A 157 -7.35 -14.87 -2.84
CA GLY A 157 -8.60 -15.26 -3.50
C GLY A 157 -8.86 -14.71 -4.91
N GLN A 158 -7.93 -14.00 -5.52
CA GLN A 158 -8.19 -13.28 -6.80
C GLN A 158 -7.80 -14.07 -8.07
N SER A 159 -7.48 -15.37 -7.95
CA SER A 159 -7.16 -16.28 -9.07
C SER A 159 -8.34 -17.13 -9.58
N SER A 160 -9.52 -17.05 -8.96
CA SER A 160 -10.66 -17.94 -9.26
C SER A 160 -11.60 -17.42 -10.37
N ASP A 161 -11.04 -16.89 -11.46
CA ASP A 161 -11.82 -16.56 -12.67
C ASP A 161 -11.04 -16.84 -13.97
N ALA A 162 -10.11 -17.79 -13.93
CA ALA A 162 -9.48 -18.34 -15.12
C ALA A 162 -10.04 -19.73 -15.40
N SER A 163 -10.80 -19.84 -16.49
CA SER A 163 -11.23 -21.09 -17.11
C SER A 163 -10.10 -22.14 -17.13
N PRO A 164 -10.38 -23.43 -16.84
CA PRO A 164 -9.37 -24.49 -16.82
C PRO A 164 -8.98 -24.83 -18.26
N GLY A 165 -8.08 -24.04 -18.83
CA GLY A 165 -7.77 -24.17 -20.26
C GLY A 165 -6.67 -23.22 -20.73
N ARG A 166 -5.54 -23.17 -20.00
CA ARG A 166 -4.20 -22.83 -20.51
C ARG A 166 -3.19 -22.89 -19.36
N ALA A 167 -2.53 -24.03 -19.24
CA ALA A 167 -1.30 -24.17 -18.48
C ALA A 167 -0.10 -23.77 -19.35
N SER A 168 0.97 -23.33 -18.68
CA SER A 168 2.32 -23.05 -19.18
C SER A 168 2.53 -21.75 -19.97
N THR A 169 2.85 -20.67 -19.25
CA THR A 169 3.95 -19.78 -19.65
C THR A 169 4.48 -19.09 -18.38
N GLU A 170 5.68 -19.52 -17.97
CA GLU A 170 6.71 -18.80 -17.23
C GLU A 170 6.30 -17.80 -16.12
N ASP A 171 6.60 -18.20 -14.89
CA ASP A 171 6.83 -17.33 -13.74
C ASP A 171 8.04 -16.42 -13.95
N THR A 172 7.92 -15.35 -14.73
CA THR A 172 8.76 -14.15 -14.61
C THR A 172 8.10 -12.98 -15.34
N HIS A 173 7.86 -11.88 -14.63
CA HIS A 173 7.33 -10.60 -15.14
C HIS A 173 5.80 -10.46 -15.35
N PHE A 174 5.02 -10.55 -14.27
CA PHE A 174 3.66 -9.94 -14.22
C PHE A 174 3.69 -8.40 -14.07
N PHE A 175 4.65 -7.70 -14.69
CA PHE A 175 4.74 -6.22 -14.71
C PHE A 175 3.80 -5.61 -15.76
N GLY A 176 2.52 -5.97 -15.72
CA GLY A 176 1.52 -5.47 -16.65
C GLY A 176 1.11 -4.03 -16.34
N ASN A 177 1.75 -3.07 -16.99
CA ASN A 177 1.24 -1.74 -17.42
C ASN A 177 0.05 -1.18 -16.63
N ARG A 178 0.26 -0.45 -15.53
CA ARG A 178 -0.79 0.38 -14.93
C ARG A 178 -0.18 1.64 -14.33
N GLY A 179 -0.75 2.80 -14.65
CA GLY A 179 -0.56 4.02 -13.88
C GLY A 179 -1.05 3.86 -12.43
N PRO A 180 -1.27 4.95 -11.69
CA PRO A 180 -1.65 4.87 -10.27
C PRO A 180 -2.81 3.89 -10.01
N GLN A 181 -2.55 2.85 -9.21
CA GLN A 181 -3.53 1.83 -8.87
C GLN A 181 -3.98 1.98 -7.42
N LEU A 182 -5.29 1.89 -7.18
CA LEU A 182 -5.80 1.84 -5.81
C LEU A 182 -5.42 0.50 -5.16
N LEU A 183 -4.98 0.55 -3.90
CA LEU A 183 -4.45 -0.60 -3.18
C LEU A 183 -5.36 -1.85 -3.23
N GLY A 184 -6.67 -1.69 -3.11
CA GLY A 184 -7.64 -2.78 -3.14
C GLY A 184 -7.84 -3.41 -4.52
N GLN A 185 -7.45 -2.72 -5.60
CA GLN A 185 -7.51 -3.22 -6.97
C GLN A 185 -6.33 -4.14 -7.32
N ILE A 186 -5.30 -4.20 -6.47
CA ILE A 186 -4.12 -5.03 -6.70
C ILE A 186 -4.52 -6.49 -6.46
N ARG A 187 -4.32 -7.33 -7.50
CA ARG A 187 -4.73 -8.74 -7.50
C ARG A 187 -3.70 -9.65 -6.83
N HIS A 188 -2.45 -9.52 -7.24
CA HIS A 188 -1.33 -10.30 -6.71
C HIS A 188 -0.42 -9.36 -5.94
N GLY A 189 -0.46 -9.44 -4.61
CA GLY A 189 0.31 -8.57 -3.76
C GLY A 189 1.72 -9.10 -3.56
N SER A 190 2.72 -8.39 -4.08
CA SER A 190 4.10 -8.50 -3.57
C SER A 190 4.16 -8.00 -2.12
N CYS A 191 5.33 -8.04 -1.49
CA CYS A 191 5.47 -7.59 -0.11
C CYS A 191 5.02 -6.15 0.12
N ARG A 192 5.15 -5.27 -0.88
CA ARG A 192 4.82 -3.85 -0.77
C ARG A 192 3.33 -3.55 -0.60
N PRO A 193 2.42 -3.93 -1.52
CA PRO A 193 0.98 -3.75 -1.29
C PRO A 193 0.49 -4.48 -0.03
N ARG A 194 1.07 -5.64 0.32
CA ARG A 194 0.74 -6.33 1.57
C ARG A 194 1.12 -5.52 2.81
N ALA A 195 2.32 -4.95 2.85
CA ALA A 195 2.78 -4.12 3.96
C ALA A 195 1.94 -2.84 4.12
N ILE A 196 1.66 -2.15 3.00
CA ILE A 196 0.78 -0.97 3.02
C ILE A 196 -0.61 -1.34 3.52
N LEU A 197 -1.20 -2.45 3.03
CA LEU A 197 -2.51 -2.89 3.49
C LEU A 197 -2.51 -3.23 4.98
N PHE A 198 -1.51 -3.95 5.47
CA PHE A 198 -1.39 -4.24 6.89
C PHE A 198 -1.36 -2.94 7.70
N LYS A 199 -0.52 -1.97 7.31
CA LYS A 199 -0.41 -0.69 8.01
C LYS A 199 -1.73 0.08 8.02
N VAL A 200 -2.44 0.15 6.89
CA VAL A 200 -3.78 0.78 6.80
C VAL A 200 -4.78 0.15 7.78
N LEU A 201 -4.76 -1.17 7.92
CA LEU A 201 -5.66 -1.90 8.82
C LEU A 201 -5.23 -1.80 10.29
N ALA A 202 -3.93 -1.82 10.57
CA ALA A 202 -3.35 -1.60 11.88
C ALA A 202 -3.71 -0.22 12.42
N ASP A 203 -3.54 0.80 11.58
CA ASP A 203 -3.90 2.19 11.86
C ASP A 203 -5.40 2.34 12.16
N ALA A 204 -6.27 1.61 11.45
CA ALA A 204 -7.71 1.63 11.67
C ALA A 204 -8.13 1.07 13.03
N VAL A 205 -7.32 0.21 13.64
CA VAL A 205 -7.58 -0.41 14.95
C VAL A 205 -6.68 0.11 16.07
N GLY A 206 -5.87 1.14 15.79
CA GLY A 206 -4.96 1.73 16.77
C GLY A 206 -3.75 0.86 17.13
N LEU A 207 -3.34 -0.08 16.26
CA LEU A 207 -2.13 -0.89 16.45
C LEU A 207 -0.90 -0.11 15.96
N GLU A 208 0.04 0.13 16.86
CA GLU A 208 1.33 0.75 16.52
C GLU A 208 2.13 -0.14 15.56
N SER A 209 2.59 0.45 14.45
CA SER A 209 3.33 -0.24 13.41
C SER A 209 4.09 0.75 12.53
N LYS A 210 5.14 0.29 11.86
CA LYS A 210 6.06 1.07 11.04
C LYS A 210 6.29 0.38 9.69
N LEU A 211 6.13 1.12 8.59
CA LEU A 211 6.60 0.67 7.28
C LEU A 211 8.12 0.85 7.21
N VAL A 212 8.80 -0.13 6.63
CA VAL A 212 10.24 -0.07 6.33
C VAL A 212 10.48 -0.50 4.89
N VAL A 213 11.15 0.34 4.10
CA VAL A 213 11.55 0.08 2.72
C VAL A 213 13.04 -0.26 2.70
N GLY A 214 13.40 -1.29 1.95
CA GLY A 214 14.79 -1.73 1.90
C GLY A 214 15.14 -2.72 3.01
N LEU A 215 16.43 -3.04 3.06
CA LEU A 215 17.04 -3.78 4.14
C LEU A 215 17.69 -2.78 5.11
N PRO A 216 17.65 -3.03 6.44
CA PRO A 216 18.44 -2.25 7.37
C PRO A 216 19.93 -2.44 7.09
N ASP A 217 20.72 -1.40 7.37
CA ASP A 217 22.17 -1.44 7.27
C ASP A 217 22.75 -2.18 8.49
N ASP A 218 22.72 -3.51 8.47
CA ASP A 218 23.26 -4.38 9.52
C ASP A 218 24.65 -4.95 9.17
N GLY A 219 25.35 -4.34 8.19
CA GLY A 219 26.64 -4.80 7.69
C GLY A 219 26.55 -5.98 6.70
N ALA A 220 25.35 -6.46 6.37
CA ALA A 220 25.16 -7.41 5.29
C ALA A 220 25.41 -6.76 3.92
N VAL A 221 26.11 -7.48 3.04
CA VAL A 221 26.40 -7.06 1.66
C VAL A 221 25.08 -6.70 0.96
N GLY A 222 25.01 -5.49 0.41
CA GLY A 222 23.78 -4.96 -0.19
C GLY A 222 23.22 -5.92 -1.24
N PHE A 223 22.06 -6.50 -0.94
CA PHE A 223 21.35 -7.35 -1.89
C PHE A 223 20.87 -6.52 -3.07
N VAL A 224 21.01 -7.08 -4.27
CA VAL A 224 20.42 -6.52 -5.49
C VAL A 224 18.91 -6.35 -5.24
N ASP A 225 18.38 -5.19 -5.59
CA ASP A 225 16.96 -4.84 -5.45
C ASP A 225 16.36 -4.73 -4.04
N SER A 226 17.19 -4.60 -2.99
CA SER A 226 16.71 -4.37 -1.61
C SER A 226 15.64 -3.26 -1.51
N TYR A 227 15.83 -2.15 -2.23
CA TYR A 227 14.91 -1.00 -2.32
C TYR A 227 13.50 -1.32 -2.84
N LYS A 228 13.31 -2.47 -3.52
CA LYS A 228 12.00 -2.93 -3.99
C LYS A 228 11.17 -3.53 -2.85
N HIS A 229 11.81 -4.03 -1.80
CA HIS A 229 11.15 -4.65 -0.66
C HIS A 229 10.58 -3.62 0.31
N MET A 230 9.42 -3.95 0.89
CA MET A 230 8.81 -3.19 1.97
C MET A 230 8.22 -4.17 2.99
N SER A 231 8.53 -3.93 4.27
CA SER A 231 8.13 -4.75 5.42
C SER A 231 7.36 -3.91 6.43
N VAL A 232 6.67 -4.59 7.36
CA VAL A 232 6.06 -3.95 8.54
C VAL A 232 6.79 -4.40 9.78
N VAL A 233 7.10 -3.43 10.63
CA VAL A 233 7.69 -3.63 11.95
C VAL A 233 6.72 -3.16 13.02
N VAL A 234 6.58 -3.92 14.09
CA VAL A 234 5.76 -3.56 15.26
C VAL A 234 6.66 -3.52 16.50
N PRO A 235 6.54 -2.48 17.34
CA PRO A 235 7.17 -2.48 18.66
C PRO A 235 6.35 -3.37 19.60
N LEU A 236 6.98 -4.37 20.21
CA LEU A 236 6.34 -5.24 21.21
C LEU A 236 7.36 -5.63 22.27
N ASN A 237 7.00 -5.46 23.55
CA ASN A 237 7.86 -5.80 24.69
C ASN A 237 9.27 -5.18 24.60
N SER A 238 9.35 -3.92 24.15
CA SER A 238 10.62 -3.19 23.91
C SER A 238 11.50 -3.76 22.79
N MET A 239 10.96 -4.62 21.94
CA MET A 239 11.64 -5.15 20.74
C MET A 239 10.94 -4.70 19.46
N GLU A 240 11.71 -4.49 18.41
CA GLU A 240 11.18 -4.31 17.05
C GLU A 240 11.03 -5.68 16.37
N LEU A 241 9.80 -6.03 16.00
CA LEU A 241 9.49 -7.31 15.38
C LEU A 241 8.95 -7.10 13.96
N LEU A 242 9.53 -7.79 12.99
CA LEU A 242 8.98 -7.94 11.65
C LEU A 242 7.72 -8.79 11.70
N VAL A 243 6.67 -8.33 11.01
CA VAL A 243 5.46 -9.12 10.76
C VAL A 243 5.61 -9.82 9.42
N ASP A 244 5.66 -11.15 9.42
CA ASP A 244 5.63 -11.91 8.17
C ASP A 244 4.23 -11.80 7.55
N LEU A 245 4.17 -11.34 6.30
CA LEU A 245 2.94 -11.19 5.51
C LEU A 245 2.93 -12.09 4.26
N MET A 246 3.99 -12.88 4.08
CA MET A 246 4.24 -13.66 2.88
C MET A 246 4.09 -15.16 3.15
N ARG A 247 4.93 -15.72 4.03
CA ARG A 247 5.02 -17.17 4.27
C ARG A 247 4.12 -17.60 5.42
N PHE A 248 4.30 -16.97 6.57
CA PHE A 248 3.56 -17.26 7.79
C PHE A 248 2.84 -16.00 8.29
N PRO A 249 1.68 -15.63 7.70
CA PRO A 249 0.96 -14.41 8.02
C PRO A 249 0.76 -14.20 9.53
N GLY A 250 1.38 -13.15 10.05
CA GLY A 250 1.28 -12.74 11.45
C GLY A 250 2.33 -13.35 12.37
N GLN A 251 3.27 -14.15 11.85
CA GLN A 251 4.44 -14.55 12.61
C GLN A 251 5.31 -13.32 12.90
N LEU A 252 5.78 -13.22 14.15
CA LEU A 252 6.64 -12.15 14.62
C LEU A 252 8.08 -12.64 14.67
N ILE A 253 8.98 -11.90 14.04
CA ILE A 253 10.39 -12.26 13.90
C ILE A 253 11.24 -11.06 14.35
N PRO A 254 12.31 -11.23 15.14
CA PRO A 254 13.22 -10.13 15.46
C PRO A 254 13.69 -9.39 14.19
N PHE A 255 13.49 -8.08 14.15
CA PHE A 255 13.75 -7.28 12.96
C PHE A 255 15.26 -7.27 12.62
N SER A 256 15.61 -7.66 11.39
CA SER A 256 16.97 -7.73 10.85
C SER A 256 16.94 -7.82 9.32
N ALA A 257 18.07 -7.59 8.62
CA ALA A 257 18.10 -7.79 7.16
C ALA A 257 17.87 -9.26 6.80
N LYS A 258 18.41 -10.19 7.61
CA LYS A 258 18.19 -11.63 7.47
C LYS A 258 16.71 -12.00 7.56
N ALA A 259 15.96 -11.42 8.51
CA ALA A 259 14.52 -11.67 8.64
C ALA A 259 13.75 -11.24 7.38
N ILE A 260 14.05 -10.06 6.84
CA ILE A 260 13.42 -9.59 5.60
C ILE A 260 13.76 -10.52 4.44
N PHE A 261 15.03 -10.91 4.29
CA PHE A 261 15.45 -11.81 3.21
C PHE A 261 14.69 -13.15 3.25
N ILE A 262 14.61 -13.77 4.43
CA ILE A 262 13.92 -15.05 4.60
C ILE A 262 12.42 -14.91 4.33
N SER A 263 11.75 -13.89 4.87
CA SER A 263 10.30 -13.73 4.72
C SER A 263 9.89 -13.25 3.33
N HIS A 264 10.71 -12.43 2.65
CA HIS A 264 10.33 -11.76 1.39
C HIS A 264 10.97 -12.35 0.13
N ILE A 265 12.18 -12.94 0.22
CA ILE A 265 13.04 -13.21 -0.95
C ILE A 265 13.31 -14.70 -1.15
N SER A 266 13.56 -15.48 -0.09
CA SER A 266 14.05 -16.86 -0.22
C SER A 266 13.02 -17.90 -0.71
N ALA A 267 11.86 -17.49 -1.24
CA ALA A 267 10.82 -18.44 -1.68
C ALA A 267 11.21 -19.21 -2.96
N ALA A 268 12.32 -18.86 -3.62
CA ALA A 268 12.79 -19.47 -4.86
C ALA A 268 13.75 -20.66 -4.65
N GLY A 269 13.68 -21.36 -3.51
CA GLY A 269 14.62 -22.46 -3.19
C GLY A 269 13.96 -23.74 -2.63
N GLU A 270 12.64 -23.77 -2.49
CA GLU A 270 11.91 -25.02 -2.24
C GLU A 270 11.54 -25.64 -3.61
N SER A 271 12.56 -26.00 -4.38
CA SER A 271 12.41 -27.13 -5.28
C SER A 271 12.34 -28.36 -4.39
N ASP A 272 11.12 -28.80 -4.12
CA ASP A 272 10.81 -30.11 -3.54
C ASP A 272 11.17 -31.22 -4.54
N SER A 273 12.45 -31.31 -4.89
CA SER A 273 13.05 -32.45 -5.57
C SER A 273 13.47 -33.46 -4.51
N ALA A 274 12.57 -33.81 -3.59
CA ALA A 274 12.70 -34.98 -2.75
C ALA A 274 12.11 -36.19 -3.49
N GLU A 275 12.78 -36.61 -4.58
CA GLU A 275 12.68 -37.96 -5.11
C GLU A 275 14.05 -38.66 -5.00
N ASN A 276 14.49 -38.85 -3.76
CA ASN A 276 15.18 -40.08 -3.39
C ASN A 276 14.03 -41.05 -3.02
N ASP A 277 13.86 -42.23 -3.56
CA ASP A 277 14.83 -43.31 -3.60
C ASP A 277 14.19 -44.44 -4.43
N SER A 278 14.70 -44.72 -5.64
CA SER A 278 14.44 -46.00 -6.31
C SER A 278 15.76 -46.73 -6.46
N CYS A 279 16.34 -47.09 -5.31
CA CYS A 279 17.18 -48.27 -5.21
C CYS A 279 16.35 -49.51 -5.56
N ASP A 280 16.33 -49.89 -6.84
CA ASP A 280 16.25 -51.31 -7.20
C ASP A 280 16.91 -51.55 -8.57
N SER A 281 18.14 -52.03 -8.54
CA SER A 281 18.73 -52.70 -9.70
C SER A 281 19.45 -53.93 -9.16
N PRO A 282 19.01 -55.15 -9.53
CA PRO A 282 19.60 -56.36 -9.00
C PRO A 282 20.99 -56.56 -9.58
N LEU A 283 21.85 -57.09 -8.71
CA LEU A 283 23.22 -57.53 -8.96
C LEU A 283 23.35 -58.37 -10.23
N GLU A 284 24.47 -58.24 -10.93
CA GLU A 284 25.37 -59.35 -11.27
C GLU A 284 26.78 -58.84 -11.70
N PRO A 285 27.84 -59.67 -11.59
CA PRO A 285 29.16 -59.23 -11.12
C PRO A 285 30.32 -59.33 -12.14
N ASN A 286 31.51 -58.87 -11.69
CA ASN A 286 32.88 -59.03 -12.26
C ASN A 286 33.27 -57.96 -13.30
N SER A 287 34.40 -57.24 -13.26
CA SER A 287 35.77 -57.55 -12.82
C SER A 287 36.61 -56.26 -12.59
N PRO A 288 37.81 -56.35 -11.98
CA PRO A 288 38.56 -55.24 -11.39
C PRO A 288 39.70 -54.69 -12.28
N LEU A 289 40.19 -53.47 -11.99
CA LEU A 289 41.61 -53.14 -11.70
C LEU A 289 41.96 -51.64 -11.85
N TYR A 290 42.58 -51.10 -10.80
CA TYR A 290 43.71 -50.16 -10.74
C TYR A 290 43.61 -48.69 -11.25
N GLY A 291 44.07 -47.75 -10.39
CA GLY A 291 44.99 -46.68 -10.83
C GLY A 291 44.76 -45.24 -10.36
N LEU A 292 45.35 -44.89 -9.20
CA LEU A 292 46.20 -43.72 -8.92
C LEU A 292 45.70 -42.25 -9.08
N SER A 293 45.96 -41.46 -8.00
CA SER A 293 46.38 -40.03 -7.91
C SER A 293 45.52 -38.93 -8.56
N ASP A 294 45.47 -37.69 -8.12
CA ASP A 294 46.01 -36.92 -6.99
C ASP A 294 45.24 -35.59 -7.02
N LYS A 295 45.12 -34.94 -5.86
CA LYS A 295 45.13 -33.47 -5.63
C LYS A 295 44.30 -32.54 -6.55
N VAL A 296 43.52 -31.64 -5.93
CA VAL A 296 43.71 -30.16 -5.99
C VAL A 296 42.61 -29.46 -5.21
N GLU A 297 43.05 -28.60 -4.28
CA GLU A 297 42.26 -27.57 -3.59
C GLU A 297 41.70 -26.54 -4.58
N ALA A 298 40.46 -26.09 -4.36
CA ALA A 298 40.04 -24.75 -4.76
C ALA A 298 38.94 -24.23 -3.82
N GLU A 299 39.29 -23.15 -3.11
CA GLU A 299 38.50 -22.00 -2.67
C GLU A 299 36.96 -22.15 -2.69
N GLY A 300 36.24 -21.95 -1.59
CA GLY A 300 36.33 -20.75 -0.77
C GLY A 300 35.15 -19.78 -0.94
N THR A 301 33.94 -20.25 -1.27
CA THR A 301 32.70 -19.43 -1.22
C THR A 301 31.45 -20.22 -0.81
N GLU A 302 31.43 -21.55 -0.92
CA GLU A 302 30.28 -22.37 -0.53
C GLU A 302 30.16 -22.65 0.97
N SER A 303 31.25 -22.56 1.73
CA SER A 303 31.26 -22.99 3.15
C SER A 303 30.39 -22.11 4.07
N LYS A 304 30.10 -20.87 3.69
CA LYS A 304 29.23 -19.97 4.49
C LYS A 304 27.74 -20.11 4.14
N LEU A 305 27.40 -20.42 2.89
CA LEU A 305 26.05 -20.85 2.51
C LEU A 305 25.68 -22.15 3.21
N HIS A 306 26.62 -23.09 3.31
CA HIS A 306 26.43 -24.35 4.01
C HIS A 306 26.22 -24.18 5.52
N GLN A 307 26.92 -23.24 6.18
CA GLN A 307 26.65 -22.92 7.59
C GLN A 307 25.29 -22.21 7.81
N ILE A 308 24.83 -21.40 6.86
CA ILE A 308 23.48 -20.82 6.92
C ILE A 308 22.42 -21.92 6.76
N TYR A 309 22.62 -22.87 5.85
CA TYR A 309 21.74 -24.03 5.64
C TYR A 309 21.68 -24.96 6.86
N LEU A 310 22.81 -25.29 7.48
CA LEU A 310 22.87 -26.13 8.68
C LEU A 310 22.23 -25.47 9.91
N GLY A 311 22.31 -24.13 10.01
CA GLY A 311 21.63 -23.38 11.07
C GLY A 311 20.10 -23.37 10.94
N VAL A 312 19.56 -23.57 9.73
CA VAL A 312 18.10 -23.63 9.47
C VAL A 312 17.51 -24.95 10.00
N HIS A 313 18.25 -26.05 9.91
CA HIS A 313 17.75 -27.36 10.38
C HIS A 313 17.63 -27.45 11.92
N CYS A 314 18.33 -26.59 12.66
CA CYS A 314 18.30 -26.62 14.13
C CYS A 314 17.15 -25.78 14.73
N VAL A 315 16.61 -24.80 13.99
CA VAL A 315 15.56 -23.89 14.50
C VAL A 315 14.15 -24.42 14.20
N ILE A 316 13.99 -25.39 13.29
CA ILE A 316 12.67 -25.95 12.90
C ILE A 316 12.22 -27.07 13.86
N GLN A 317 13.03 -27.46 14.85
CA GLN A 317 12.76 -28.64 15.70
C GLN A 317 12.68 -28.37 17.22
N CYS A 318 12.37 -27.14 17.65
CA CYS A 318 12.04 -26.84 19.05
C CYS A 318 10.77 -25.98 19.16
#